data_AF-A0A967JCM4-F1
#
_entry.id   AF-A0A967JCM4-F1
#
_cell.length_a   1.000
_cell.length_b   1.000
_cell.length_c   1.000
_cell.angle_alpha   90.00
_cell.angle_beta   90.00
_cell.angle_gamma   90.00
#
_symmetry.space_group_name_H-M   'P 1'
#
loop_
_entity.id
_entity.type
_entity.pdbx_description
1 polymer ?
#
loop_
_entity_poly.entity_id
_entity_poly.type
_entity_poly.pdbx_seq_one_letter_code
_entity_poly.pdbx_strand_id
1 'polypeptide(L)'
;EAFTAWRRVPLRERAATLSRLADVVEAHSEEWARLMTAEMGKPIAAARAEIEKCAWVCRYYAEAAPGMLADHHIEADRSRSYVHHEPLGVVL
;
A
#
# COMPACT_ATOMS: atom_id res chain seq x y z
N GLU A 1 -13.34 -15.51 0.72
CA GLU A 1 -12.35 -16.33 0.00
C GLU A 1 -11.04 -15.60 -0.29
N ALA A 2 -11.05 -14.45 -0.97
CA ALA A 2 -9.83 -13.70 -1.32
C ALA A 2 -8.91 -13.37 -0.12
N PHE A 3 -9.47 -12.87 0.99
CA PHE A 3 -8.69 -12.56 2.20
C PHE A 3 -7.95 -13.79 2.76
N THR A 4 -8.60 -14.95 2.78
CA THR A 4 -8.02 -16.19 3.32
C THR A 4 -6.78 -16.64 2.54
N ALA A 5 -6.76 -16.37 1.23
CA ALA A 5 -5.56 -16.57 0.41
C ALA A 5 -4.53 -15.45 0.64
N TRP A 6 -4.98 -14.19 0.60
CA TRP A 6 -4.10 -13.02 0.70
C TRP A 6 -3.32 -12.94 2.02
N ARG A 7 -3.93 -13.34 3.14
CA ARG A 7 -3.26 -13.32 4.45
C ARG A 7 -2.06 -14.24 4.54
N ARG A 8 -1.95 -15.24 3.64
CA ARG A 8 -0.82 -16.17 3.56
C ARG A 8 0.27 -15.71 2.60
N VAL A 9 0.04 -14.64 1.83
CA VAL A 9 1.01 -14.10 0.89
C VAL A 9 2.15 -13.43 1.67
N PRO A 10 3.42 -13.78 1.41
CA PRO A 10 4.57 -13.17 2.06
C PRO A 10 4.60 -11.66 1.88
N LEU A 11 5.03 -10.92 2.93
CA LEU A 11 5.06 -9.46 2.90
C LEU A 11 5.85 -8.89 1.71
N ARG A 12 6.97 -9.54 1.33
CA ARG A 12 7.78 -9.17 0.15
C ARG A 12 6.97 -9.19 -1.17
N GLU A 13 6.04 -10.13 -1.32
CA GLU A 13 5.22 -10.28 -2.53
C GLU A 13 4.08 -9.27 -2.53
N ARG A 14 3.54 -8.95 -1.35
CA ARG A 14 2.58 -7.85 -1.17
C ARG A 14 3.22 -6.50 -1.50
N ALA A 15 4.44 -6.27 -1.03
CA ALA A 15 5.23 -5.07 -1.34
C ALA A 15 5.48 -4.95 -2.86
N ALA A 16 5.94 -6.03 -3.51
CA ALA A 16 6.13 -6.05 -4.96
C ALA A 16 4.82 -5.76 -5.73
N THR A 17 3.67 -6.14 -5.17
CA THR A 17 2.36 -5.82 -5.76
C THR A 17 2.06 -4.32 -5.68
N LEU A 18 2.41 -3.65 -4.58
CA LEU A 18 2.31 -2.19 -4.48
C LEU A 18 3.25 -1.48 -5.46
N SER A 19 4.47 -1.97 -5.66
CA SER A 19 5.38 -1.40 -6.67
C SER A 19 4.79 -1.51 -8.08
N ARG A 20 4.24 -2.66 -8.46
CA ARG A 20 3.56 -2.83 -9.77
C ARG A 20 2.32 -1.94 -9.89
N LEU A 21 1.58 -1.74 -8.80
CA LEU A 21 0.44 -0.82 -8.79
C LEU A 21 0.88 0.61 -9.09
N ALA A 22 1.99 1.07 -8.51
CA ALA A 22 2.55 2.39 -8.81
C ALA A 22 2.86 2.54 -10.31
N ASP A 23 3.48 1.53 -10.93
CA ASP A 23 3.79 1.55 -12.37
C ASP A 23 2.51 1.66 -13.22
N VAL A 24 1.44 0.92 -12.85
CA VAL A 24 0.14 1.00 -13.54
C VAL A 24 -0.49 2.39 -13.38
N VAL A 25 -0.42 2.96 -12.17
CA VAL A 25 -0.95 4.29 -11.87
C VAL A 25 -0.25 5.37 -12.69
N GLU A 26 1.08 5.33 -12.75
CA GLU A 26 1.89 6.26 -13.55
C GLU A 26 1.58 6.12 -15.05
N ALA A 27 1.44 4.90 -15.56
CA ALA A 27 1.16 4.63 -16.96
C ALA A 27 -0.20 5.20 -17.45
N HIS A 28 -1.18 5.34 -16.56
CA HIS A 28 -2.52 5.85 -16.89
C HIS A 28 -2.76 7.29 -16.40
N SER A 29 -1.71 7.99 -15.94
CA SER A 29 -1.82 9.28 -15.25
C SER A 29 -2.67 10.32 -15.98
N GLU A 30 -2.44 10.50 -17.28
CA GLU A 30 -3.16 11.52 -18.04
C GLU A 30 -4.61 11.12 -18.36
N GLU A 31 -4.90 9.83 -18.54
CA GLU A 31 -6.26 9.33 -18.75
C GLU A 31 -7.11 9.55 -17.50
N TRP A 32 -6.60 9.11 -16.34
CA TRP A 32 -7.32 9.22 -15.08
C TRP A 32 -7.40 10.67 -14.61
N ALA A 33 -6.39 11.50 -14.86
CA ALA A 33 -6.46 12.92 -14.52
C ALA A 33 -7.61 13.63 -15.25
N ARG A 34 -7.78 13.34 -16.54
CA ARG A 34 -8.89 13.88 -17.35
C ARG A 34 -10.23 13.35 -16.89
N LEU A 35 -10.32 12.06 -16.55
CA LEU A 35 -11.55 11.47 -16.02
C LEU A 35 -11.96 12.14 -14.71
N MET A 36 -11.03 12.27 -13.75
CA MET A 36 -11.27 12.97 -12.49
C MET A 36 -11.76 14.40 -12.73
N THR A 37 -11.07 15.17 -13.57
CA THR A 37 -11.51 16.53 -13.93
C THR A 37 -12.91 16.55 -14.54
N ALA A 38 -13.24 15.59 -15.42
CA ALA A 38 -14.53 15.53 -16.09
C ALA A 38 -15.68 15.18 -15.13
N GLU A 39 -15.47 14.25 -14.20
CA GLU A 39 -16.53 13.76 -13.31
C GLU A 39 -16.81 14.68 -12.13
N MET A 40 -15.78 15.33 -11.57
CA MET A 40 -15.94 16.10 -10.33
C MET A 40 -15.35 17.52 -10.38
N GLY A 41 -14.84 17.95 -11.55
CA GLY A 41 -14.43 19.34 -11.77
C GLY A 41 -13.07 19.72 -11.18
N LYS A 42 -12.22 18.76 -10.78
CA LYS A 42 -10.87 19.08 -10.28
C LYS A 42 -10.07 19.82 -11.34
N PRO A 43 -9.32 20.89 -10.99
CA PRO A 43 -8.32 21.43 -11.88
C PRO A 43 -7.34 20.35 -12.34
N ILE A 44 -7.10 20.25 -13.65
CA ILE A 44 -6.32 19.16 -14.26
C ILE A 44 -4.92 19.01 -13.64
N ALA A 45 -4.27 20.12 -13.28
CA ALA A 45 -2.99 20.11 -12.60
C ALA A 45 -3.05 19.42 -11.22
N ALA A 46 -4.12 19.66 -10.47
CA ALA A 46 -4.33 19.03 -9.17
C ALA A 46 -4.77 17.55 -9.28
N ALA A 47 -5.40 17.16 -10.40
CA ALA A 47 -5.68 15.75 -10.69
C ALA A 47 -4.40 14.97 -11.00
N ARG A 48 -3.53 15.51 -11.85
CA ARG A 48 -2.20 14.93 -12.13
C ARG A 48 -1.37 14.78 -10.86
N ALA A 49 -1.29 15.83 -10.04
CA ALA A 49 -0.56 15.80 -8.78
C ALA A 49 -1.11 14.77 -7.77
N GLU A 50 -2.42 14.52 -7.77
CA GLU A 50 -3.01 13.47 -6.94
C GLU A 50 -2.60 12.08 -7.42
N ILE A 51 -2.60 11.84 -8.73
CA ILE A 51 -2.16 10.56 -9.29
C ILE A 51 -0.69 10.28 -8.99
N GLU A 52 0.18 11.29 -9.16
CA GLU A 52 1.59 11.21 -8.77
C GLU A 52 1.75 10.85 -7.28
N LYS A 53 0.95 11.49 -6.41
CA LYS A 53 0.93 11.19 -4.97
C LYS A 53 0.46 9.75 -4.69
N CYS A 54 -0.54 9.25 -5.42
CA CYS A 54 -1.03 7.89 -5.28
C CYS A 54 0.03 6.84 -5.68
N ALA A 55 0.75 7.07 -6.78
CA ALA A 55 1.88 6.21 -7.16
C ALA A 55 3.00 6.26 -6.11
N TRP A 56 3.34 7.47 -5.64
CA TRP A 56 4.36 7.67 -4.61
C TRP A 56 4.04 6.90 -3.32
N VAL A 57 2.81 6.96 -2.82
CA VAL A 57 2.46 6.27 -1.56
C VAL A 57 2.50 4.75 -1.70
N CYS A 58 2.18 4.22 -2.89
CA CYS A 58 2.35 2.80 -3.18
C CYS A 58 3.83 2.38 -3.09
N ARG A 59 4.75 3.16 -3.70
CA ARG A 59 6.19 2.90 -3.62
C ARG A 59 6.71 3.05 -2.19
N TYR A 60 6.28 4.08 -1.47
CA TYR A 60 6.64 4.31 -0.07
C TYR A 60 6.31 3.10 0.81
N TYR A 61 5.07 2.58 0.74
CA TYR A 61 4.71 1.42 1.56
C TYR A 61 5.34 0.12 1.07
N ALA A 62 5.62 -0.03 -0.23
CA ALA A 62 6.38 -1.18 -0.72
C ALA A 62 7.76 -1.28 -0.06
N GLU A 63 8.41 -0.13 0.17
CA GLU A 63 9.71 -0.05 0.82
C GLU A 63 9.63 -0.10 2.36
N ALA A 64 8.70 0.67 2.95
CA ALA A 64 8.67 0.90 4.39
C ALA A 64 7.93 -0.18 5.19
N ALA A 65 6.96 -0.88 4.59
CA ALA A 65 6.11 -1.85 5.30
C ALA A 65 6.88 -2.98 6.02
N PRO A 66 7.98 -3.55 5.47
CA PRO A 66 8.80 -4.53 6.20
C PRO A 66 9.31 -4.05 7.55
N GLY A 67 9.73 -2.78 7.65
CA GLY A 67 10.17 -2.19 8.90
C GLY A 67 8.99 -1.89 9.84
N MET A 68 7.89 -1.37 9.29
CA MET A 68 6.70 -1.02 10.07
C MET A 68 6.01 -2.24 10.70
N LEU A 69 6.11 -3.41 10.07
CA LEU A 69 5.41 -4.64 10.48
C LEU A 69 6.34 -5.66 11.15
N ALA A 70 7.61 -5.33 11.35
CA ALA A 70 8.56 -6.22 12.01
C ALA A 70 8.12 -6.56 13.44
N ASP A 71 8.61 -7.70 13.94
CA ASP A 71 8.36 -8.10 15.33
C ASP A 71 9.01 -7.11 16.30
N HIS A 72 8.24 -6.58 17.23
CA HIS A 72 8.76 -5.73 18.29
C HIS A 72 9.02 -6.58 19.54
N HIS A 73 10.29 -6.86 19.82
CA HIS A 73 10.68 -7.66 20.97
C HIS A 73 10.49 -6.90 22.29
N ILE A 74 9.97 -7.60 23.29
CA ILE A 74 9.76 -7.10 24.65
C ILE A 74 10.71 -7.85 25.58
N GLU A 75 11.44 -7.13 26.42
CA GLU A 75 12.26 -7.74 27.47
C GLU A 75 11.36 -8.48 28.47
N ALA A 76 11.61 -9.77 28.65
CA ALA A 76 10.90 -10.62 29.60
C ALA A 76 11.89 -11.61 30.23
N ASP A 77 11.78 -11.80 31.55
CA ASP A 77 12.78 -12.50 32.37
C ASP A 77 13.08 -13.94 31.92
N ARG A 78 12.13 -14.65 31.29
CA ARG A 78 12.26 -16.11 31.07
C ARG A 78 11.70 -16.63 29.73
N SER A 79 11.25 -15.77 28.82
CA SER A 79 10.71 -16.21 27.51
C SER A 79 10.91 -15.18 26.40
N ARG A 80 11.01 -15.64 25.15
CA ARG A 80 11.02 -14.77 23.97
C ARG A 80 9.63 -14.15 23.78
N SER A 81 9.47 -12.89 24.19
CA SER A 81 8.22 -12.14 24.07
C SER A 81 8.35 -11.09 22.96
N TYR A 82 7.31 -10.94 22.14
CA TYR A 82 7.26 -9.95 21.07
C TYR A 82 5.83 -9.62 20.66
N VAL A 83 5.63 -8.45 20.04
CA VAL A 83 4.40 -8.05 19.37
C VAL A 83 4.53 -8.35 17.88
N HIS A 84 3.53 -9.07 17.34
CA HIS A 84 3.42 -9.37 15.92
C HIS A 84 2.15 -8.74 15.33
N HIS A 85 2.25 -8.18 14.13
CA HIS A 85 1.15 -7.51 13.45
C HIS A 85 0.49 -8.43 12.42
N GLU A 86 -0.68 -8.98 12.75
CA GLU A 86 -1.46 -9.85 11.87
C GLU A 86 -2.57 -9.08 11.11
N PRO A 87 -2.87 -9.45 9.85
CA PRO A 87 -3.98 -8.88 9.13
C PRO A 87 -5.33 -9.33 9.74
N LEU A 88 -6.20 -8.36 10.05
CA LEU A 88 -7.49 -8.62 10.69
C LEU A 88 -8.53 -9.23 9.74
N GLY A 89 -8.66 -8.70 8.52
CA GLY A 89 -9.76 -9.08 7.63
C GLY A 89 -10.02 -8.11 6.49
N VAL A 90 -11.24 -8.19 5.97
CA VAL A 90 -11.78 -7.24 4.99
C VAL A 90 -12.01 -5.89 5.69
N VAL A 91 -11.65 -4.79 4.99
CA VAL A 91 -11.88 -3.41 5.43
C VAL A 91 -12.97 -2.81 4.53
N LEU A 92 -13.99 -2.18 5.13
CA LEU A 92 -15.12 -1.53 4.44
C LEU A 92 -14.80 -0.06 4.14
#